data_AF-A0A7W0MXC3-F1
#
_entry.id   AF-A0A7W0MXC3-F1
#
_cell.length_a   1.000
_cell.length_b   1.000
_cell.length_c   1.000
_cell.angle_alpha   90.00
_cell.angle_beta   90.00
_cell.angle_gamma   90.00
#
_symmetry.space_group_name_H-M   'P 1'
#
loop_
_entity.id
_entity.type
_entity.pdbx_description
1 polymer ?
#
loop_
_entity_poly.entity_id
_entity_poly.type
_entity_poly.pdbx_seq_one_letter_code
_entity_poly.pdbx_strand_id
1 'polypeptide(L)' 'MRDAMLRDPKTLAGGASAQEAGRMLARPEVRAVLVCDEGRLLGLVTAAELVMHVVAV' A
#
# COMPACT_ATOMS: atom_id res chain seq x y z
N MET A 1 -16.62 -12.33 10.44
CA MET A 1 -15.61 -11.32 10.01
C MET A 1 -14.44 -11.95 9.26
N ARG A 2 -13.89 -13.10 9.71
CA ARG A 2 -12.78 -13.79 9.00
C ARG A 2 -13.10 -14.09 7.53
N ASP A 3 -14.35 -14.42 7.21
CA ASP A 3 -14.78 -14.80 5.85
C ASP A 3 -14.79 -13.64 4.86
N ALA A 4 -14.63 -12.40 5.32
CA ALA A 4 -14.54 -11.20 4.50
C ALA A 4 -13.09 -10.69 4.31
N MET A 5 -12.10 -11.37 4.90
CA MET A 5 -10.68 -10.98 4.79
C MET A 5 -10.03 -11.59 3.55
N LEU A 6 -9.20 -10.81 2.87
CA LEU A 6 -8.34 -11.34 1.81
C LEU A 6 -7.27 -12.24 2.44
N ARG A 7 -7.17 -13.48 1.94
CA ARG A 7 -6.07 -14.38 2.29
C ARG A 7 -4.82 -13.92 1.54
N ASP A 8 -3.76 -13.66 2.30
CA ASP A 8 -2.45 -13.20 1.77
C ASP A 8 -2.57 -11.89 0.95
N PRO A 9 -2.91 -10.76 1.60
CA PRO A 9 -2.97 -9.49 0.90
C PRO A 9 -1.58 -9.12 0.37
N LYS A 10 -1.50 -8.61 -0.86
CA LYS A 10 -0.23 -8.13 -1.41
C LYS A 10 0.30 -6.99 -0.56
N THR A 11 1.57 -7.09 -0.17
CA THR A 11 2.29 -6.10 0.61
C THR A 11 3.48 -5.54 -0.18
N LEU A 12 3.88 -4.31 0.13
CA LEU A 12 5.16 -3.73 -0.29
C LEU A 12 6.17 -3.83 0.85
N ALA A 13 7.45 -3.93 0.50
CA ALA A 13 8.54 -3.86 1.46
C ALA A 13 8.67 -2.43 2.02
N GLY A 14 9.13 -2.30 3.26
CA GLY A 14 9.36 -0.99 3.91
C GLY A 14 10.31 -0.05 3.15
N GLY A 15 11.26 -0.61 2.40
CA GLY A 15 12.20 0.15 1.57
C GLY A 15 11.75 0.41 0.13
N ALA A 16 10.53 0.00 -0.25
CA ALA A 16 10.04 0.19 -1.61
C ALA A 16 9.72 1.67 -1.91
N SER A 17 9.78 2.04 -3.19
CA SER A 17 9.57 3.41 -3.63
C SER A 17 8.09 3.82 -3.66
N ALA A 18 7.83 5.12 -3.54
CA ALA A 18 6.51 5.70 -3.75
C ALA A 18 5.93 5.38 -5.15
N GLN A 19 6.79 5.25 -6.16
CA GLN A 19 6.37 4.86 -7.51
C GLN A 19 5.82 3.44 -7.56
N GLU A 20 6.44 2.50 -6.85
CA GLU A 20 5.96 1.11 -6.76
C GLU A 20 4.60 1.04 -6.06
N ALA A 21 4.40 1.81 -4.98
CA ALA A 21 3.10 1.98 -4.35
C ALA A 21 2.06 2.55 -5.33
N GLY A 22 2.43 3.59 -6.10
CA GLY A 22 1.58 4.18 -7.12
C GLY A 22 1.15 3.19 -8.21
N ARG A 23 2.06 2.31 -8.67
CA ARG A 23 1.73 1.26 -9.66
C ARG A 23 0.73 0.24 -9.13
N MET A 24 0.77 -0.07 -7.84
CA MET A 24 -0.22 -0.95 -7.21
C MET A 24 -1.57 -0.25 -7.04
N LEU A 25 -1.56 1.01 -6.60
CA LEU A 25 -2.75 1.85 -6.41
C LEU A 25 -3.43 2.26 -7.73
N ALA A 26 -2.72 2.20 -8.86
CA ALA A 26 -3.30 2.44 -10.18
C ALA A 26 -4.35 1.39 -10.58
N ARG A 27 -4.39 0.24 -9.88
CA ARG A 27 -5.42 -0.78 -10.07
C ARG A 27 -6.70 -0.34 -9.36
N PRO A 28 -7.85 -0.22 -10.06
CA PRO A 28 -9.08 0.32 -9.47
C PRO A 28 -9.58 -0.40 -8.21
N GLU A 29 -9.29 -1.70 -8.09
CA GLU A 29 -9.65 -2.54 -6.97
C GLU A 29 -8.74 -2.36 -5.73
N VAL A 30 -7.60 -1.70 -5.87
CA VAL A 30 -6.63 -1.50 -4.79
C VAL A 30 -6.82 -0.12 -4.17
N ARG A 31 -7.45 -0.10 -2.99
CA ARG A 31 -7.75 1.15 -2.25
C ARG A 31 -6.61 1.61 -1.34
N ALA A 32 -5.77 0.68 -0.93
CA ALA A 32 -4.61 0.89 -0.07
C ALA A 32 -3.59 -0.22 -0.34
N VAL A 33 -2.32 0.07 -0.11
CA VAL A 33 -1.24 -0.92 -0.16
C VAL A 33 -0.63 -1.04 1.23
N LEU A 34 -0.58 -2.27 1.75
CA LEU A 34 0.06 -2.55 3.03
C LEU A 34 1.58 -2.50 2.86
N VAL A 35 2.26 -1.86 3.80
CA VAL A 35 3.73 -1.83 3.86
C VAL A 35 4.15 -2.71 5.03
N CYS A 36 4.90 -3.76 4.71
CA CYS A 36 5.36 -4.75 5.68
C CYS A 36 6.87 -4.93 5.58
N ASP A 37 7.48 -5.30 6.69
CA ASP A 37 8.89 -5.69 6.75
C ASP A 37 9.06 -6.83 7.76
N GLU A 38 9.79 -7.87 7.36
CA GLU A 38 10.00 -9.09 8.18
C GLU A 38 8.72 -9.64 8.83
N GLY A 39 7.60 -9.66 8.09
CA GLY A 39 6.31 -10.15 8.57
C GLY A 39 5.57 -9.22 9.53
N ARG A 40 6.10 -8.02 9.81
CA ARG A 40 5.44 -6.98 10.60
C ARG A 40 4.80 -5.93 9.69
N LEU A 41 3.57 -5.55 10.00
CA LEU A 41 2.92 -4.40 9.38
C LEU A 41 3.57 -3.11 9.88
N LEU A 42 4.14 -2.33 8.97
CA LEU A 42 4.69 -1.01 9.26
C LEU A 42 3.64 0.09 9.07
N GLY A 43 2.76 -0.07 8.09
CA GLY A 43 1.71 0.89 7.77
C GLY A 43 0.96 0.57 6.49
N LEU A 44 0.24 1.55 5.96
CA LEU A 44 -0.42 1.46 4.66
C LEU A 44 -0.21 2.77 3.88
N VAL A 45 -0.34 2.70 2.57
CA VAL A 45 -0.28 3.85 1.67
C VAL A 45 -1.52 3.88 0.78
N THR A 46 -2.12 5.05 0.68
CA THR A 46 -3.25 5.36 -0.21
C THR A 46 -2.84 6.35 -1.29
N ALA A 47 -3.66 6.49 -2.32
CA ALA A 47 -3.45 7.48 -3.38
C ALA A 47 -3.42 8.91 -2.81
N ALA A 48 -4.23 9.21 -1.78
CA ALA A 48 -4.26 10.52 -1.15
C ALA A 48 -2.92 10.86 -0.48
N GLU A 49 -2.30 9.90 0.19
CA GLU A 49 -0.99 10.11 0.82
C GLU A 49 0.11 10.36 -0.21
N LEU A 50 0.09 9.64 -1.34
CA LEU A 50 1.03 9.90 -2.45
C LEU A 50 0.87 11.31 -3.01
N VAL A 51 -0.37 11.78 -3.19
CA VAL A 51 -0.62 13.15 -3.64
C VAL A 51 -0.06 14.15 -2.62
N MET A 52 -0.38 13.98 -1.34
CA MET A 52 -0.04 14.96 -0.30
C MET A 52 1.46 15.01 0.05
N HIS A 53 2.18 13.89 -0.04
CA HIS A 53 3.56 13.80 0.45
C HIS A 53 4.61 13.59 -0.63
N VAL A 54 4.21 13.30 -1.88
CA VAL A 54 5.14 13.04 -2.98
C VAL A 54 4.92 13.97 -4.16
N VAL A 55 3.66 14.34 -4.46
CA VAL A 55 3.34 15.21 -5.60
C VAL A 55 3.19 16.67 -5.20
N ALA A 56 2.51 16.95 -4.09
CA ALA A 56 2.18 18.30 -3.65
C ALA A 56 3.31 19.00 -2.86
N VAL A 57 4.50 18.42 -2.83
CA VAL A 57 5.69 18.92 -2.12
C VAL A 57 6.53 19.86 -2.96
#